data_AF-A0A946MA38-F1
#
_entry.id   AF-A0A946MA38-F1
#
_cell.length_a   1.000
_cell.length_b   1.000
_cell.length_c   1.000
_cell.angle_alpha   90.00
_cell.angle_beta   90.00
_cell.angle_gamma   90.00
#
_symmetry.space_group_name_H-M   'P 1'
#
loop_
_entity.id
_entity.type
_entity.pdbx_description
1 polymer ?
#
loop_
_entity_poly.entity_id
_entity_poly.type
_entity_poly.pdbx_seq_one_letter_code
_entity_poly.pdbx_strand_id
1 'polypeptide(L)'
;MPYKISRTGYAEIFGATVGDRVQLGDTSLILEVEKDLTVYGDECKFGGGKVLRDGMGQATGVAQEDALDLVITNALIVDYDGIYKADIGVKNGCIQGIGKAGNPD
;
A
#
# COMPACT_ATOMS: atom_id res chain seq x y z
N MET A 1 8.74 -22.90 1.76
CA MET A 1 8.28 -23.02 0.36
C MET A 1 7.69 -21.68 -0.05
N PRO A 2 8.04 -21.13 -1.23
CA PRO A 2 7.40 -19.89 -1.69
C PRO A 2 5.93 -20.15 -2.00
N TYR A 3 5.04 -19.41 -1.35
CA TYR A 3 3.60 -19.42 -1.65
C TYR A 3 3.33 -18.44 -2.79
N LYS A 4 2.48 -18.83 -3.73
CA LYS A 4 2.05 -17.97 -4.85
C LYS A 4 0.54 -17.76 -4.76
N ILE A 5 0.13 -16.52 -4.92
CA ILE A 5 -1.27 -16.12 -5.03
C ILE A 5 -1.61 -15.80 -6.49
N SER A 6 -2.84 -16.04 -6.91
CA SER A 6 -3.31 -15.61 -8.24
C SER A 6 -3.41 -14.09 -8.29
N ARG A 7 -3.26 -13.49 -9.49
CA ARG A 7 -3.40 -12.04 -9.66
C ARG A 7 -4.77 -11.52 -9.21
N THR A 8 -5.84 -12.21 -9.57
CA THR A 8 -7.20 -11.85 -9.14
C THR A 8 -7.33 -11.90 -7.61
N GLY A 9 -6.85 -12.97 -6.98
CA GLY A 9 -6.88 -13.08 -5.52
C GLY A 9 -6.02 -12.02 -4.82
N TYR A 10 -4.89 -11.65 -5.41
CA TYR A 10 -4.08 -10.53 -4.92
C TYR A 10 -4.85 -9.20 -5.00
N ALA A 11 -5.43 -8.90 -6.16
CA ALA A 11 -6.18 -7.67 -6.40
C ALA A 11 -7.41 -7.54 -5.50
N GLU A 12 -8.09 -8.63 -5.17
CA GLU A 12 -9.22 -8.63 -4.23
C GLU A 12 -8.81 -8.31 -2.79
N ILE A 13 -7.58 -8.66 -2.40
CA ILE A 13 -7.10 -8.51 -1.02
C ILE A 13 -6.39 -7.18 -0.81
N PHE A 14 -5.57 -6.77 -1.78
CA PHE A 14 -4.63 -5.66 -1.68
C PHE A 14 -4.83 -4.61 -2.79
N GLY A 15 -5.74 -4.81 -3.74
CA GLY A 15 -5.88 -3.97 -4.93
C GLY A 15 -4.88 -4.30 -6.03
N ALA A 16 -5.09 -3.72 -7.21
CA ALA A 16 -4.28 -3.92 -8.40
C ALA A 16 -2.78 -3.71 -8.16
N THR A 17 -1.94 -4.41 -8.92
CA THR A 17 -0.47 -4.26 -8.94
C THR A 17 0.06 -4.17 -10.38
N VAL A 18 1.37 -4.09 -10.56
CA VAL A 18 2.03 -3.76 -11.85
C VAL A 18 1.44 -4.51 -13.04
N GLY A 19 1.03 -3.78 -14.07
CA GLY A 19 0.44 -4.30 -15.31
C GLY A 19 -1.02 -4.74 -15.19
N ASP A 20 -1.62 -4.71 -13.99
CA ASP A 20 -3.08 -4.80 -13.88
C ASP A 20 -3.72 -3.52 -14.42
N ARG A 21 -4.96 -3.64 -14.89
CA ARG A 21 -5.71 -2.55 -15.51
C ARG A 21 -7.02 -2.28 -14.78
N VAL A 22 -7.35 -1.01 -14.62
CA VAL A 22 -8.56 -0.56 -13.90
C VAL A 22 -9.33 0.41 -14.78
N GLN A 23 -10.62 0.16 -14.97
CA GLN A 23 -11.50 1.08 -15.67
C GLN A 23 -11.89 2.24 -14.76
N LEU A 24 -11.80 3.48 -15.26
CA LEU A 24 -12.22 4.66 -14.50
C LEU A 24 -13.74 4.82 -14.55
N GLY A 25 -14.41 4.37 -13.49
CA GLY A 25 -15.85 4.47 -13.36
C GLY A 25 -16.57 3.76 -14.52
N ASP A 26 -17.54 4.46 -15.10
CA ASP A 26 -18.32 4.03 -16.27
C ASP A 26 -17.77 4.57 -17.61
N THR A 27 -16.57 5.16 -17.59
CA THR A 27 -15.94 5.72 -18.79
C THR A 27 -15.26 4.64 -19.64
N SER A 28 -14.81 4.99 -20.83
CA SER A 28 -13.96 4.12 -21.67
C SER A 28 -12.46 4.23 -21.35
N LEU A 29 -12.08 4.92 -20.26
CA LEU A 29 -10.69 5.10 -19.87
C LEU A 29 -10.21 3.90 -19.05
N ILE A 30 -9.04 3.37 -19.41
CA ILE A 30 -8.38 2.26 -18.73
C ILE A 30 -7.02 2.74 -18.23
N LEU A 31 -6.80 2.61 -16.92
CA LEU A 31 -5.52 2.85 -16.28
C LEU A 31 -4.73 1.56 -16.23
N GLU A 32 -3.41 1.63 -16.38
CA GLU A 32 -2.49 0.52 -16.13
C GLU A 32 -1.58 0.90 -14.97
N VAL A 33 -1.35 -0.03 -14.03
CA VAL A 33 -0.45 0.20 -12.91
C VAL A 33 1.00 0.10 -13.41
N GLU A 34 1.71 1.21 -13.43
CA GLU A 34 3.06 1.31 -14.00
C GLU A 34 4.13 0.80 -13.04
N LYS A 35 3.92 1.00 -11.73
CA LYS A 35 4.84 0.63 -10.66
C LYS A 35 4.09 0.25 -9.39
N ASP A 36 4.67 -0.62 -8.59
CA ASP A 36 4.23 -0.91 -7.23
C ASP A 36 5.44 -0.76 -6.30
N LEU A 37 5.27 0.04 -5.24
CA LEU A 37 6.31 0.30 -4.25
C LEU A 37 6.33 -0.74 -3.12
N THR A 38 5.38 -1.69 -3.12
CA THR A 38 5.33 -2.75 -2.12
C THR A 38 6.44 -3.79 -2.27
N VAL A 39 6.56 -4.65 -1.26
CA VAL A 39 7.30 -5.91 -1.31
C VAL A 39 6.29 -7.03 -1.12
N TYR A 40 6.16 -7.93 -2.10
CA TYR A 40 5.10 -8.94 -2.08
C TYR A 40 5.22 -9.89 -0.88
N GLY A 41 4.16 -9.94 -0.07
CA GLY A 41 4.10 -10.70 1.19
C GLY A 41 4.17 -9.81 2.44
N ASP A 42 4.65 -8.58 2.32
CA ASP A 42 4.79 -7.61 3.43
C ASP A 42 3.82 -6.42 3.29
N GLU A 43 2.70 -6.62 2.60
CA GLU A 43 1.69 -5.59 2.40
C GLU A 43 1.07 -5.15 3.73
N CYS A 44 0.94 -3.83 3.93
CA CYS A 44 0.32 -3.28 5.12
C CYS A 44 -1.20 -3.52 5.10
N LYS A 45 -1.69 -4.45 5.93
CA LYS A 45 -3.12 -4.69 6.14
C LYS A 45 -3.50 -4.61 7.62
N PHE A 46 -4.48 -3.77 7.91
CA PHE A 46 -5.07 -3.63 9.24
C PHE A 46 -6.28 -4.57 9.41
N GLY A 47 -6.53 -5.00 10.65
CA GLY A 47 -7.68 -5.83 11.03
C GLY A 47 -7.32 -6.95 12.02
N GLY A 48 -8.34 -7.65 12.51
CA GLY A 48 -8.16 -8.78 13.44
C GLY A 48 -7.27 -9.87 12.85
N GLY A 49 -6.13 -10.15 13.49
CA GLY A 49 -5.16 -11.15 13.04
C GLY A 49 -4.39 -10.78 11.76
N LYS A 50 -4.32 -9.49 11.40
CA LYS A 50 -3.60 -9.01 10.20
C LYS A 50 -2.19 -8.49 10.53
N VAL A 51 -1.59 -7.78 9.59
CA VAL A 51 -0.17 -7.40 9.60
C VAL A 51 0.11 -6.23 10.54
N LEU A 52 -0.71 -5.17 10.47
CA LEU A 52 -0.55 -3.97 11.31
C LEU A 52 -1.03 -4.25 12.74
N ARG A 53 -0.15 -4.87 13.52
CA ARG A 53 -0.29 -5.17 14.95
C ARG A 53 1.05 -4.94 15.64
N ASP A 54 0.97 -4.68 16.94
CA ASP A 54 2.11 -4.42 17.82
C ASP A 54 3.22 -5.47 17.65
N GLY A 55 4.44 -5.01 17.38
CA GLY A 55 5.63 -5.86 17.19
C GLY A 55 5.70 -6.60 15.85
N MET A 56 4.75 -6.35 14.94
CA MET A 56 4.73 -6.92 13.59
C MET A 56 4.87 -5.79 12.57
N GLY A 57 3.84 -5.53 11.75
CA GLY A 57 3.85 -4.41 10.82
C GLY A 57 3.70 -3.04 11.49
N GLN A 58 3.34 -2.99 12.77
CA GLN A 58 3.38 -1.78 13.58
C GLN A 58 4.65 -1.82 14.45
N ALA A 59 5.61 -0.95 14.13
CA ALA A 59 6.86 -0.81 14.86
C ALA A 59 6.62 -0.45 16.34
N THR A 60 7.48 -0.98 17.22
CA THR A 60 7.40 -0.74 18.67
C THR A 60 8.58 0.08 19.14
N GLY A 61 8.40 0.85 20.22
CA GLY A 61 9.46 1.71 20.75
C GLY A 61 9.77 2.94 19.89
N VAL A 62 8.94 3.24 18.88
CA VAL A 62 9.06 4.43 18.04
C VAL A 62 8.44 5.62 18.76
N ALA A 63 9.15 6.75 18.81
CA ALA A 63 8.65 7.98 19.40
C ALA A 63 7.54 8.60 18.53
N GLN A 64 6.62 9.35 19.15
CA GLN A 64 5.52 10.00 18.44
C GLN A 64 6.00 10.96 17.35
N GLU A 65 7.19 11.55 17.49
CA GLU A 65 7.79 12.43 16.49
C GLU A 65 8.17 11.71 15.19
N ASP A 66 8.56 10.45 15.28
CA ASP A 66 8.97 9.61 14.14
C ASP A 66 7.82 8.80 13.56
N ALA A 67 6.80 8.49 14.37
CA ALA A 67 5.62 7.75 13.93
C ALA A 67 4.74 8.57 12.99
N LEU A 68 4.21 7.97 11.92
CA LEU A 68 3.18 8.60 11.09
C LEU A 68 1.88 8.81 11.90
N ASP A 69 1.17 9.90 11.63
CA ASP A 69 -0.15 10.13 12.25
C ASP A 69 -1.24 9.29 11.57
N LEU A 70 -1.08 9.05 10.27
CA LEU A 70 -1.96 8.22 9.44
C LEU A 70 -1.13 7.55 8.34
N VAL A 71 -1.50 6.32 8.02
CA VAL A 71 -1.07 5.64 6.79
C VAL A 71 -2.30 5.22 5.98
N ILE A 72 -2.31 5.57 4.70
CA ILE A 72 -3.26 5.05 3.71
C ILE A 72 -2.56 3.87 3.05
N THR A 73 -3.02 2.64 3.32
CA THR A 73 -2.32 1.45 2.83
C THR A 73 -2.83 1.01 1.47
N ASN A 74 -1.94 0.49 0.63
CA ASN A 74 -2.24 -0.10 -0.67
C ASN A 74 -3.05 0.82 -1.62
N ALA A 75 -2.74 2.12 -1.65
CA ALA A 75 -3.42 3.07 -2.51
C ALA A 75 -2.98 2.92 -3.97
N LEU A 76 -3.95 2.87 -4.90
CA LEU A 76 -3.71 3.12 -6.32
C LEU A 76 -3.72 4.64 -6.54
N ILE A 77 -2.54 5.21 -6.71
CA ILE A 77 -2.33 6.64 -6.93
C ILE A 77 -2.45 6.92 -8.42
N VAL A 78 -3.24 7.94 -8.75
CA VAL A 78 -3.44 8.44 -10.11
C VAL A 78 -3.14 9.93 -10.04
N ASP A 79 -1.97 10.33 -10.52
CA ASP A 79 -1.55 11.73 -10.55
C ASP A 79 -0.79 12.05 -11.84
N TYR A 80 -0.43 13.32 -12.06
CA TYR A 80 0.23 13.76 -13.29
C TYR A 80 1.61 13.14 -13.52
N ASP A 81 2.26 12.67 -12.45
CA ASP A 81 3.61 12.08 -12.48
C ASP A 81 3.60 10.55 -12.66
N GLY A 82 2.43 9.92 -12.62
CA GLY A 82 2.27 8.50 -12.94
C GLY A 82 1.03 7.84 -12.32
N ILE A 83 0.86 6.56 -12.67
CA ILE A 83 -0.18 5.68 -12.12
C ILE A 83 0.49 4.50 -11.44
N TYR A 84 0.52 4.51 -10.11
CA TYR A 84 1.30 3.55 -9.35
C TYR A 84 0.67 3.20 -8.00
N LYS A 85 1.13 2.09 -7.44
CA LYS A 85 0.66 1.53 -6.18
C LYS A 85 1.65 1.84 -5.06
N ALA A 86 1.17 2.37 -3.94
CA ALA A 86 2.01 2.68 -2.78
C ALA A 86 1.19 2.80 -1.49
N ASP A 87 1.87 2.79 -0.35
CA ASP A 87 1.36 3.34 0.91
C ASP A 87 1.66 4.85 0.96
N ILE A 88 0.76 5.62 1.57
CA ILE A 88 0.92 7.07 1.76
C ILE A 88 0.97 7.37 3.25
N GLY A 89 2.09 7.92 3.71
CA GLY A 89 2.28 8.37 5.08
C GLY A 89 1.96 9.84 5.26
N VAL A 90 1.16 10.15 6.28
CA VAL A 90 0.76 11.52 6.63
C VAL A 90 1.29 11.86 8.03
N LYS A 91 1.88 13.05 8.15
CA LYS A 91 2.34 13.63 9.41
C LYS A 91 2.01 15.12 9.45
N ASN A 92 1.47 15.61 10.56
CA ASN A 92 1.07 17.02 10.74
C ASN A 92 0.17 17.55 9.62
N GLY A 93 -0.73 16.71 9.11
CA GLY A 93 -1.64 17.03 8.01
C GLY A 93 -0.99 17.12 6.61
N CYS A 94 0.29 16.77 6.46
CA CYS A 94 1.03 16.80 5.20
C CYS A 94 1.48 15.40 4.77
N ILE A 95 1.69 15.20 3.47
CA ILE A 95 2.30 13.98 2.93
C ILE A 95 3.78 13.95 3.35
N GLN A 96 4.15 12.98 4.17
CA GLN A 96 5.51 12.80 4.67
C GLN A 96 6.30 11.80 3.82
N GLY A 97 5.60 10.84 3.19
CA GLY A 97 6.23 9.86 2.32
C GLY A 97 5.22 9.09 1.48
N ILE A 98 5.66 8.66 0.30
CA ILE A 98 4.93 7.77 -0.61
C ILE A 98 5.88 6.61 -0.92
N GLY A 99 5.49 5.38 -0.56
CA GLY A 99 6.43 4.27 -0.55
C GLY A 99 5.84 2.98 0.01
N LYS A 100 6.68 2.22 0.73
CA LYS A 100 6.26 1.04 1.50
C LYS A 100 6.32 1.38 2.99
N ALA A 101 5.18 1.39 3.65
CA ALA A 101 5.09 1.62 5.09
C ALA A 101 5.32 0.30 5.86
N GLY A 102 5.33 0.38 7.19
CA GLY A 102 5.37 -0.77 8.09
C GLY A 102 6.44 -0.62 9.17
N ASN A 103 7.00 -1.75 9.60
CA ASN A 103 8.08 -1.81 10.56
C ASN A 103 9.40 -2.15 9.85
N PRO A 104 10.50 -1.40 10.09
CA PRO A 104 11.82 -1.72 9.55
C PRO A 104 12.58 -2.83 10.30
N ASP A 105 12.12 -3.26 11.48
CA ASP A 105 12.68 -4.42 12.21
C ASP A 105 12.52 -5.74 11.44
#